data_AF-A0A1B9YBU8-F1
#
_entry.id   AF-A0A1B9YBU8-F1
#
_cell.length_a   1.000
_cell.length_b   1.000
_cell.length_c   1.000
_cell.angle_alpha   90.00
_cell.angle_beta   90.00
_cell.angle_gamma   90.00
#
_symmetry.space_group_name_H-M   'P 1'
#
loop_
_entity.id
_entity.type
_entity.pdbx_description
1 polymer ?
#
loop_
_entity_poly.entity_id
_entity_poly.type
_entity_poly.pdbx_seq_one_letter_code
_entity_poly.pdbx_strand_id
1 'polypeptide(L)'
;MKKVALVTLLILLIDQVSKIYVKTNFELNESIPVINGFFNKTFVENPGMAYGFHFGGIIGKYFLVIVRIFLIGGMVYLFKKWLKRGESNYLLIPMAMIFAGAIGNLIDGMFYGLIFDSGTVFDESTGRWIGYGGVSKLVPFGQGYSTFMKGCVVDMLHFPIVDWYVPESWPLIGGKHIEFFKYIFNVADSAITVGAALLLIFRKKAFPNGLEF
;
A
#
# COMPACT_ATOMS: atom_id res chain seq x y z
N MET A 1 -24.22 -7.00 -2.84
CA MET A 1 -23.17 -7.79 -3.54
C MET A 1 -22.60 -7.06 -4.75
N LYS A 2 -23.40 -6.72 -5.78
CA LYS A 2 -22.88 -6.10 -7.02
C LYS A 2 -22.01 -4.85 -6.80
N LYS A 3 -22.44 -3.93 -5.93
CA LYS A 3 -21.69 -2.69 -5.62
C LYS A 3 -20.34 -2.95 -4.95
N VAL A 4 -20.32 -3.79 -3.91
CA VAL A 4 -19.09 -4.17 -3.19
C VAL A 4 -18.10 -4.82 -4.16
N ALA A 5 -18.54 -5.81 -4.92
CA ALA A 5 -17.68 -6.48 -5.90
C ALA A 5 -17.15 -5.53 -6.98
N LEU A 6 -17.99 -4.61 -7.47
CA LEU A 6 -17.59 -3.61 -8.46
C LEU A 6 -16.53 -2.64 -7.90
N VAL A 7 -16.75 -2.09 -6.71
CA VAL A 7 -15.78 -1.19 -6.05
C VAL A 7 -14.47 -1.92 -5.82
N THR A 8 -14.51 -3.15 -5.30
CA THR A 8 -13.32 -3.96 -5.07
C THR A 8 -12.56 -4.25 -6.36
N LEU A 9 -13.26 -4.68 -7.42
CA LEU A 9 -12.65 -5.00 -8.70
C LEU A 9 -12.00 -3.77 -9.36
N LEU A 10 -12.69 -2.63 -9.35
CA LEU A 10 -12.16 -1.39 -9.95
C LEU A 10 -10.89 -0.92 -9.24
N ILE A 11 -10.89 -0.91 -7.90
CA ILE A 11 -9.71 -0.50 -7.12
C ILE A 11 -8.55 -1.46 -7.37
N LEU A 12 -8.81 -2.78 -7.33
CA LEU A 12 -7.78 -3.78 -7.61
C LEU A 12 -7.21 -3.67 -9.02
N LEU A 13 -8.06 -3.41 -10.01
CA LEU A 13 -7.61 -3.24 -11.39
C LEU A 13 -6.69 -2.02 -11.52
N ILE A 14 -7.11 -0.88 -10.97
CA ILE A 14 -6.30 0.35 -11.02
C ILE A 14 -4.98 0.15 -10.25
N ASP A 15 -5.03 -0.47 -9.07
CA ASP A 15 -3.85 -0.77 -8.25
C ASP A 15 -2.85 -1.67 -8.98
N GLN A 16 -3.29 -2.84 -9.45
CA GLN A 16 -2.38 -3.80 -10.08
C GLN A 16 -1.86 -3.32 -11.44
N VAL A 17 -2.69 -2.66 -12.25
CA VAL A 17 -2.23 -2.06 -13.52
C VAL A 17 -1.19 -0.97 -13.26
N SER A 18 -1.43 -0.08 -12.29
CA SER A 18 -0.48 1.00 -11.99
C SER A 18 0.84 0.48 -11.42
N LYS A 19 0.81 -0.54 -10.55
CA LYS A 19 2.01 -1.18 -10.01
C LYS A 19 2.82 -1.92 -11.07
N ILE A 20 2.18 -2.73 -11.91
CA ILE A 20 2.84 -3.43 -13.02
C ILE A 20 3.44 -2.40 -13.98
N TYR A 21 2.70 -1.34 -14.32
CA TYR A 21 3.21 -0.26 -15.16
C TYR A 21 4.46 0.39 -14.57
N VAL A 22 4.42 0.77 -13.29
CA VAL A 22 5.56 1.41 -12.62
C VAL A 22 6.77 0.47 -12.63
N LYS A 23 6.59 -0.78 -12.22
CA LYS A 23 7.68 -1.76 -12.12
C LYS A 23 8.32 -2.12 -13.47
N THR A 24 7.60 -1.94 -14.58
CA THR A 24 8.07 -2.28 -15.94
C THR A 24 8.52 -1.09 -16.78
N ASN A 25 8.46 0.13 -16.24
CA ASN A 25 8.81 1.35 -16.99
C ASN A 25 9.74 2.30 -16.23
N PHE A 26 9.98 2.09 -14.93
CA PHE A 26 10.78 2.98 -14.09
C PHE A 26 11.87 2.21 -13.35
N GLU A 27 12.98 2.87 -13.08
CA GLU A 27 14.04 2.33 -12.24
C GLU A 27 13.71 2.50 -10.75
N LEU A 28 14.21 1.59 -9.92
CA LEU A 28 14.01 1.67 -8.47
C LEU A 28 14.60 2.98 -7.92
N ASN A 29 13.80 3.71 -7.13
CA ASN A 29 14.08 5.07 -6.60
C ASN A 29 14.07 6.19 -7.65
N GLU A 30 13.69 5.91 -8.90
CA GLU A 30 13.45 6.96 -9.88
C GLU A 30 12.27 7.85 -9.43
N SER A 31 12.46 9.17 -9.49
CA SER A 31 11.47 10.16 -9.08
C SER A 31 11.25 11.19 -10.17
N ILE A 32 10.06 11.19 -10.77
CA ILE A 32 9.70 12.12 -11.84
C ILE A 32 8.65 13.12 -11.32
N PRO A 33 8.91 14.44 -11.40
CA PRO A 33 7.91 15.44 -11.05
C PRO A 33 6.75 15.40 -12.05
N VAL A 34 5.53 15.27 -11.53
CA VAL A 34 4.29 15.35 -12.32
C VAL A 34 3.68 16.75 -12.18
N ILE A 35 3.68 17.28 -10.96
CA ILE A 35 3.34 18.67 -10.65
C ILE A 35 4.48 19.23 -9.82
N ASN A 36 5.26 20.14 -10.41
CA ASN A 36 6.45 20.72 -9.78
C ASN A 36 6.13 21.26 -8.38
N GLY A 37 6.86 20.75 -7.37
CA GLY A 37 6.72 21.17 -5.97
C GLY A 37 5.51 20.60 -5.23
N PHE A 38 4.71 19.71 -5.83
CA PHE A 38 3.52 19.16 -5.18
C PHE A 38 3.35 17.65 -5.33
N PHE A 39 3.57 17.10 -6.53
CA PHE A 39 3.34 15.69 -6.81
C PHE A 39 4.46 15.11 -7.67
N ASN A 40 5.11 14.09 -7.11
CA ASN A 40 6.10 13.27 -7.80
C ASN A 40 5.57 11.85 -7.95
N LYS A 41 5.94 11.22 -9.05
CA LYS A 41 5.84 9.78 -9.20
C LYS A 41 7.20 9.19 -8.84
N THR A 42 7.31 8.58 -7.67
CA THR A 42 8.56 8.06 -7.12
C THR A 42 8.44 6.56 -6.91
N PHE A 43 9.17 5.74 -7.67
CA PHE A 43 9.08 4.29 -7.56
C PHE A 43 9.89 3.78 -6.37
N VAL A 44 9.21 3.15 -5.40
CA VAL A 44 9.85 2.42 -4.29
C VAL A 44 9.22 1.04 -4.14
N GLU A 45 10.03 0.08 -3.72
CA GLU A 45 9.54 -1.23 -3.29
C GLU A 45 9.60 -1.35 -1.78
N ASN A 46 8.44 -1.56 -1.18
CA ASN A 46 8.27 -1.66 0.24
C ASN A 46 8.14 -3.14 0.67
N PRO A 47 9.15 -3.71 1.35
CA PRO A 47 9.06 -5.08 1.83
C PRO A 47 8.08 -5.26 3.00
N GLY A 48 7.55 -4.19 3.57
CA GLY A 48 6.77 -4.21 4.82
C GLY A 48 7.37 -3.32 5.91
N MET A 49 8.04 -2.25 5.50
CA MET A 49 8.54 -1.19 6.35
C MET A 49 7.47 -0.13 6.52
N ALA A 50 7.29 0.35 7.74
CA ALA A 50 6.51 1.53 8.04
C ALA A 50 7.39 2.47 8.88
N TYR A 51 7.46 3.75 8.51
CA TYR A 51 8.22 4.77 9.26
C TYR A 51 9.70 4.43 9.49
N GLY A 52 10.35 3.74 8.55
CA GLY A 52 11.76 3.33 8.69
C GLY A 52 12.02 2.15 9.62
N PHE A 53 10.98 1.61 10.29
CA PHE A 53 11.10 0.39 11.07
C PHE A 53 11.04 -0.85 10.17
N HIS A 54 12.10 -1.66 10.23
CA HIS A 54 12.12 -2.99 9.62
C HIS A 54 11.41 -3.98 10.54
N PHE A 55 10.26 -4.50 10.09
CA PHE A 55 9.65 -5.65 10.75
C PHE A 55 10.49 -6.90 10.47
N GLY A 56 11.42 -7.22 11.38
CA GLY A 56 12.01 -8.56 11.55
C GLY A 56 12.57 -9.27 10.30
N GLY A 57 13.08 -8.52 9.31
CA GLY A 57 13.61 -9.08 8.07
C GLY A 57 12.61 -9.97 7.31
N ILE A 58 13.04 -11.16 6.89
CA ILE A 58 12.19 -12.12 6.18
C ILE A 58 11.07 -12.72 7.06
N ILE A 59 11.30 -12.88 8.36
CA ILE A 59 10.29 -13.42 9.28
C ILE A 59 9.14 -12.44 9.43
N GLY A 60 9.44 -11.15 9.62
CA GLY A 60 8.40 -10.12 9.69
C GLY A 60 7.66 -9.96 8.36
N LYS A 61 8.32 -10.19 7.22
CA LYS A 61 7.64 -10.28 5.92
C LYS A 61 6.56 -11.35 5.92
N TYR A 62 6.89 -12.59 6.31
CA TYR A 62 5.92 -13.67 6.37
C TYR A 62 4.78 -13.36 7.34
N PHE A 63 5.11 -12.83 8.52
CA PHE A 63 4.11 -12.43 9.51
C PHE A 63 3.12 -11.40 8.94
N LEU A 64 3.60 -10.36 8.27
CA LEU A 64 2.73 -9.34 7.66
C LEU A 64 1.78 -9.93 6.61
N VAL A 65 2.28 -10.83 5.76
CA VAL A 65 1.44 -11.51 4.75
C VAL A 65 0.38 -12.39 5.43
N ILE A 66 0.77 -13.18 6.44
CA ILE A 66 -0.15 -14.05 7.19
C ILE A 66 -1.23 -13.22 7.88
N VAL A 67 -0.87 -12.14 8.57
CA VAL A 67 -1.83 -11.23 9.22
C VAL A 67 -2.79 -10.64 8.19
N ARG A 68 -2.31 -10.20 7.02
CA ARG A 68 -3.18 -9.70 5.94
C ARG A 68 -4.16 -10.77 5.47
N ILE A 69 -3.72 -12.02 5.29
CA ILE A 69 -4.61 -13.15 4.92
C ILE A 69 -5.71 -13.33 5.97
N PHE A 70 -5.37 -13.35 7.26
CA PHE A 70 -6.35 -13.48 8.34
C PHE A 70 -7.35 -12.31 8.36
N LEU A 71 -6.88 -11.07 8.22
CA LEU A 71 -7.74 -9.89 8.18
C LEU A 71 -8.69 -9.92 6.99
N ILE A 72 -8.19 -10.26 5.80
CA ILE A 72 -9.01 -10.41 4.58
C ILE A 72 -10.04 -11.53 4.76
N GLY A 73 -9.66 -12.67 5.34
CA GLY A 73 -10.59 -13.76 5.67
C GLY A 73 -11.70 -13.31 6.63
N GLY A 74 -11.34 -12.57 7.67
CA GLY A 74 -12.29 -11.94 8.60
C GLY A 74 -13.24 -10.96 7.90
N MET A 75 -12.72 -10.13 6.98
CA MET A 75 -13.55 -9.22 6.19
C MET A 75 -14.53 -9.95 5.27
N VAL A 76 -14.14 -11.06 4.66
CA VAL A 76 -15.06 -11.90 3.86
C VAL A 76 -16.22 -12.42 4.73
N TYR A 77 -15.92 -12.89 5.94
CA TYR A 77 -16.95 -13.31 6.89
C TYR A 77 -17.88 -12.14 7.28
N LEU A 78 -17.31 -10.98 7.58
CA LEU A 78 -18.08 -9.77 7.92
C LEU A 78 -18.97 -9.30 6.77
N PHE A 79 -18.47 -9.28 5.54
CA PHE A 79 -19.30 -8.95 4.37
C PHE A 79 -20.48 -9.90 4.21
N LYS A 80 -20.30 -11.21 4.42
CA LYS A 80 -21.41 -12.17 4.38
C LYS A 80 -22.46 -11.83 5.44
N LYS A 81 -22.04 -11.47 6.65
CA LYS A 81 -22.94 -11.06 7.75
C LYS A 81 -23.67 -9.75 7.43
N TRP A 82 -22.95 -8.71 7.01
CA TRP A 82 -23.51 -7.39 6.71
C TRP A 82 -24.44 -7.37 5.50
N LEU A 83 -24.11 -8.12 4.45
CA LEU A 83 -24.96 -8.24 3.27
C LEU A 83 -26.28 -8.96 3.59
N LYS A 84 -26.26 -9.97 4.47
CA LYS A 84 -27.47 -10.66 4.92
C LYS A 84 -28.36 -9.76 5.79
N ARG A 85 -27.75 -8.91 6.62
CA ARG A 85 -28.45 -7.95 7.48
C ARG A 85 -28.96 -6.72 6.74
N GLY A 86 -28.58 -6.53 5.47
CA GLY A 86 -28.97 -5.35 4.70
C GLY A 86 -28.31 -4.07 5.21
N GLU A 87 -27.08 -4.17 5.73
CA GLU A 87 -26.36 -3.02 6.28
C GLU A 87 -26.18 -1.90 5.25
N SER A 88 -26.05 -0.69 5.79
CA SER A 88 -25.95 0.56 5.04
C SER A 88 -24.79 0.59 4.04
N ASN A 89 -24.99 1.26 2.90
CA ASN A 89 -23.89 1.51 1.94
C ASN A 89 -22.78 2.40 2.54
N TYR A 90 -23.10 3.19 3.56
CA TYR A 90 -22.12 3.97 4.33
C TYR A 90 -21.16 3.08 5.15
N LEU A 91 -21.50 1.80 5.37
CA LEU A 91 -20.60 0.78 5.89
C LEU A 91 -19.96 -0.03 4.75
N LEU A 92 -20.80 -0.56 3.84
CA LEU A 92 -20.36 -1.54 2.84
C LEU A 92 -19.35 -0.98 1.83
N ILE A 93 -19.53 0.25 1.35
CA ILE A 93 -18.64 0.82 0.32
C ILE A 93 -17.26 1.13 0.91
N PRO A 94 -17.13 1.87 2.04
CA PRO A 94 -15.82 2.13 2.62
C PRO A 94 -15.08 0.85 3.04
N MET A 95 -15.79 -0.13 3.61
CA MET A 95 -15.20 -1.44 3.91
C MET A 95 -14.73 -2.15 2.64
N ALA A 96 -15.42 -1.99 1.50
CA ALA A 96 -15.01 -2.59 0.23
C ALA A 96 -13.72 -1.95 -0.31
N MET A 97 -13.52 -0.65 -0.07
CA MET A 97 -12.29 0.05 -0.41
C MET A 97 -11.11 -0.45 0.43
N ILE A 98 -11.30 -0.56 1.75
CA ILE A 98 -10.29 -1.13 2.67
C ILE A 98 -9.95 -2.56 2.25
N PHE A 99 -10.96 -3.35 1.91
CA PHE A 99 -10.79 -4.74 1.49
C PHE A 99 -10.00 -4.85 0.19
N ALA A 100 -10.32 -3.99 -0.80
CA ALA A 100 -9.62 -3.94 -2.06
C ALA A 100 -8.15 -3.56 -1.88
N GLY A 101 -7.86 -2.54 -1.08
CA GLY A 101 -6.48 -2.14 -0.80
C GLY A 101 -5.69 -3.22 -0.06
N ALA A 102 -6.32 -3.88 0.93
CA ALA A 102 -5.69 -4.99 1.64
C ALA A 102 -5.34 -6.15 0.69
N ILE A 103 -6.24 -6.50 -0.24
CA ILE A 103 -5.98 -7.53 -1.27
C ILE A 103 -4.89 -7.08 -2.24
N GLY A 104 -4.90 -5.83 -2.71
CA GLY A 104 -3.90 -5.32 -3.65
C GLY A 104 -2.48 -5.49 -3.08
N ASN A 105 -2.25 -4.98 -1.87
CA ASN A 105 -0.96 -5.12 -1.20
C ASN A 105 -0.63 -6.57 -0.78
N LEU A 106 -1.64 -7.44 -0.64
CA LEU A 106 -1.43 -8.87 -0.41
C LEU A 106 -0.95 -9.57 -1.70
N ILE A 107 -1.51 -9.24 -2.86
CA ILE A 107 -1.12 -9.80 -4.16
C ILE A 107 0.36 -9.53 -4.42
N ASP A 108 0.80 -8.29 -4.22
CA ASP A 108 2.21 -7.92 -4.37
C ASP A 108 3.11 -8.79 -3.47
N GLY A 109 2.76 -8.84 -2.18
CA GLY A 109 3.50 -9.58 -1.17
C GLY A 109 3.62 -11.06 -1.50
N MET A 110 2.55 -11.68 -2.00
CA MET A 110 2.49 -13.10 -2.29
C MET A 110 3.15 -13.47 -3.62
N PHE A 111 2.98 -12.65 -4.66
CA PHE A 111 3.20 -13.08 -6.05
C PHE A 111 4.26 -12.29 -6.81
N TYR A 112 4.61 -11.05 -6.44
CA TYR A 112 5.53 -10.25 -7.26
C TYR A 112 6.94 -10.85 -7.32
N GLY A 113 7.36 -11.56 -6.27
CA GLY A 113 8.59 -12.36 -6.30
C GLY A 113 8.61 -13.43 -7.39
N LEU A 114 7.45 -13.95 -7.79
CA LEU A 114 7.33 -15.08 -8.71
C LEU A 114 7.17 -14.68 -10.18
N ILE A 115 6.82 -13.42 -10.47
CA ILE A 115 6.39 -12.98 -11.81
C ILE A 115 7.25 -11.86 -12.42
N PHE A 116 8.20 -11.31 -11.65
CA PHE A 116 9.12 -10.28 -12.12
C PHE A 116 10.56 -10.79 -12.08
N ASP A 117 11.38 -10.47 -13.07
CA ASP A 117 12.78 -10.92 -13.16
C ASP A 117 13.72 -10.32 -12.10
N SER A 118 13.35 -9.17 -11.54
CA SER A 118 14.17 -8.39 -10.61
C SER A 118 13.27 -7.67 -9.59
N GLY A 119 13.81 -7.44 -8.41
CA GLY A 119 13.09 -6.86 -7.29
C GLY A 119 13.95 -6.82 -6.03
N THR A 120 13.48 -6.06 -5.05
CA THR A 120 14.15 -5.89 -3.76
C THR A 120 14.08 -7.20 -2.97
N VAL A 121 15.24 -7.69 -2.53
CA VAL A 121 15.40 -8.97 -1.83
C VAL A 121 16.01 -8.77 -0.45
N PHE A 122 15.66 -9.65 0.48
CA PHE A 122 16.30 -9.67 1.79
C PHE A 122 17.61 -10.45 1.72
N ASP A 123 18.71 -9.81 2.07
CA ASP A 123 20.01 -10.44 2.21
C ASP A 123 20.26 -10.83 3.67
N GLU A 124 20.34 -12.14 3.92
CA GLU A 124 20.53 -12.68 5.27
C GLU A 124 21.92 -12.39 5.83
N SER A 125 22.92 -12.20 4.97
CA SER A 125 24.30 -11.93 5.41
C SER A 125 24.46 -10.54 6.02
N THR A 126 23.79 -9.54 5.45
CA THR A 126 23.81 -8.15 5.92
C THR A 126 22.62 -7.78 6.78
N GLY A 127 21.57 -8.63 6.81
CA GLY A 127 20.32 -8.37 7.52
C GLY A 127 19.52 -7.21 6.92
N ARG A 128 19.70 -6.90 5.63
CA ARG A 128 19.12 -5.73 4.96
C ARG A 128 18.34 -6.12 3.70
N TRP A 129 17.41 -5.25 3.33
CA TRP A 129 16.75 -5.33 2.03
C TRP A 129 17.61 -4.61 1.00
N ILE A 130 17.95 -5.32 -0.07
CA ILE A 130 18.84 -4.86 -1.14
C ILE A 130 18.01 -4.63 -2.39
N GLY A 131 18.07 -3.41 -2.92
CA GLY A 131 17.43 -3.03 -4.18
C GLY A 131 18.14 -3.61 -5.40
N TYR A 132 17.61 -3.32 -6.58
CA TYR A 132 18.13 -3.76 -7.87
C TYR A 132 18.32 -2.55 -8.79
N GLY A 133 19.11 -2.74 -9.85
CA GLY A 133 19.31 -1.73 -10.89
C GLY A 133 18.52 -2.05 -12.16
N GLY A 134 18.20 -1.01 -12.93
CA GLY A 134 17.46 -1.12 -14.19
C GLY A 134 15.96 -1.32 -14.00
N VAL A 135 15.28 -1.61 -15.12
CA VAL A 135 13.83 -1.77 -15.20
C VAL A 135 13.46 -3.25 -15.21
N SER A 136 12.53 -3.65 -14.34
CA SER A 136 12.10 -5.05 -14.24
C SER A 136 11.17 -5.46 -15.37
N LYS A 137 11.13 -6.75 -15.69
CA LYS A 137 10.26 -7.34 -16.71
C LYS A 137 9.40 -8.45 -16.14
N LEU A 138 8.23 -8.65 -16.74
CA LEU A 138 7.40 -9.80 -16.45
C LEU A 138 8.06 -11.07 -17.01
N VAL A 139 8.02 -12.13 -16.21
CA VAL A 139 8.52 -13.46 -16.55
C VAL A 139 7.44 -14.51 -16.30
N PRO A 140 7.56 -15.71 -16.90
CA PRO A 140 6.65 -16.81 -16.59
C PRO A 140 6.59 -17.07 -15.09
N PHE A 141 5.39 -17.41 -14.60
CA PHE A 141 5.15 -17.64 -13.18
C PHE A 141 6.12 -18.68 -12.59
N GLY A 142 6.80 -18.32 -11.51
CA GLY A 142 7.79 -19.15 -10.83
C GLY A 142 9.24 -18.95 -11.32
N GLN A 143 9.45 -18.13 -12.35
CA GLN A 143 10.79 -17.74 -12.83
C GLN A 143 11.21 -16.34 -12.35
N GLY A 144 10.45 -15.75 -11.43
CA GLY A 144 10.76 -14.44 -10.87
C GLY A 144 11.99 -14.43 -9.96
N TYR A 145 12.33 -13.23 -9.50
CA TYR A 145 13.50 -12.95 -8.67
C TYR A 145 13.47 -13.59 -7.28
N SER A 146 12.30 -14.09 -6.83
CA SER A 146 12.13 -14.68 -5.51
C SER A 146 10.99 -15.70 -5.48
N THR A 147 10.66 -16.16 -4.27
CA THR A 147 9.63 -17.17 -4.03
C THR A 147 8.31 -16.54 -3.54
N PHE A 148 7.31 -17.39 -3.40
CA PHE A 148 6.02 -17.03 -2.80
C PHE A 148 6.18 -16.31 -1.46
N MET A 149 5.35 -15.28 -1.22
CA MET A 149 5.33 -14.42 -0.02
C MET A 149 6.56 -13.54 0.21
N LYS A 150 7.51 -13.50 -0.73
CA LYS A 150 8.71 -12.65 -0.66
C LYS A 150 8.67 -11.42 -1.58
N GLY A 151 7.54 -11.17 -2.26
CA GLY A 151 7.38 -10.00 -3.13
C GLY A 151 7.31 -8.69 -2.34
N CYS A 152 7.77 -7.58 -2.89
CA CYS A 152 7.64 -6.26 -2.27
C CYS A 152 6.41 -5.52 -2.78
N VAL A 153 5.80 -4.70 -1.92
CA VAL A 153 4.70 -3.81 -2.32
C VAL A 153 5.28 -2.70 -3.19
N VAL A 154 4.63 -2.39 -4.31
CA VAL A 154 5.08 -1.31 -5.21
C VAL A 154 4.39 -0.01 -4.83
N ASP A 155 5.17 0.99 -4.45
CA ASP A 155 4.72 2.32 -4.07
C ASP A 155 5.17 3.35 -5.13
N MET A 156 4.33 4.35 -5.40
CA MET A 156 4.59 5.30 -6.51
C MET A 156 4.09 6.72 -6.30
N LEU A 157 3.10 6.94 -5.42
CA LEU A 157 2.48 8.24 -5.20
C LEU A 157 3.21 8.99 -4.10
N HIS A 158 3.87 10.10 -4.45
CA HIS A 158 4.69 10.88 -3.53
C HIS A 158 4.27 12.36 -3.55
N PHE A 159 3.82 12.86 -2.40
CA PHE A 159 3.37 14.26 -2.23
C PHE A 159 4.18 14.95 -1.14
N PRO A 160 5.37 15.51 -1.42
CA PRO A 160 6.15 16.21 -0.42
C PRO A 160 5.50 17.58 -0.11
N ILE A 161 4.49 17.59 0.77
CA ILE A 161 3.66 18.78 1.06
C ILE A 161 4.48 19.87 1.78
N VAL A 162 5.39 19.50 2.67
CA VAL A 162 6.29 20.45 3.33
C VAL A 162 7.71 19.91 3.22
N ASP A 163 8.56 20.70 2.58
CA ASP A 163 9.99 20.54 2.54
C ASP A 163 10.59 21.95 2.64
N TRP A 164 11.03 22.32 3.84
CA TRP A 164 11.38 23.71 4.14
C TRP A 164 12.58 23.81 5.08
N TYR A 165 13.54 24.65 4.71
CA TYR A 165 14.61 25.11 5.60
C TYR A 165 14.15 26.31 6.40
N VAL A 166 14.01 26.12 7.70
CA VAL A 166 13.59 27.18 8.61
C VAL A 166 14.65 28.28 8.68
N PRO A 167 14.29 29.56 8.46
CA PRO A 167 15.21 30.69 8.61
C PRO A 167 15.88 30.69 9.98
N GLU A 168 17.17 31.00 10.03
CA GLU A 168 17.95 31.03 11.28
C GLU A 168 17.36 31.98 12.34
N SER A 169 16.64 33.02 11.91
CA SER A 169 16.01 34.00 12.78
C SER A 169 14.84 33.47 13.61
N TRP A 170 14.36 32.24 13.37
CA TRP A 170 13.20 31.71 14.07
C TRP A 170 13.59 31.07 15.40
N PRO A 171 12.97 31.46 16.53
CA PRO A 171 13.32 30.90 17.82
C PRO A 171 12.99 29.40 17.88
N LEU A 172 13.82 28.62 18.59
CA LEU A 172 13.68 27.18 18.88
C LEU A 172 13.92 26.20 17.70
N ILE A 173 13.62 26.60 16.47
CA ILE A 173 13.68 25.72 15.28
C ILE A 173 14.46 26.32 14.09
N GLY A 174 15.04 27.51 14.25
CA GLY A 174 15.90 28.15 13.25
C GLY A 174 17.02 27.23 12.76
N GLY A 175 17.23 27.21 11.43
CA GLY A 175 18.23 26.37 10.77
C GLY A 175 17.87 24.90 10.64
N LYS A 176 16.72 24.44 11.16
CA LYS A 176 16.26 23.06 10.98
C LYS A 176 15.59 22.88 9.63
N HIS A 177 15.82 21.71 9.03
CA HIS A 177 15.04 21.25 7.89
C HIS A 177 13.77 20.55 8.40
N ILE A 178 12.61 21.05 7.98
CA ILE A 178 11.31 20.49 8.34
C ILE A 178 10.72 19.81 7.12
N GLU A 179 10.37 18.55 7.32
CA GLU A 179 9.77 17.67 6.34
C GLU A 179 8.42 17.21 6.87
N PHE A 180 7.33 17.39 6.11
CA PHE A 180 6.02 16.84 6.45
C PHE A 180 5.39 16.16 5.23
N PHE A 181 4.92 14.93 5.45
CA PHE A 181 4.29 14.03 4.48
C PHE A 181 5.20 13.52 3.33
N LYS A 182 6.41 13.04 3.66
CA LYS A 182 7.31 12.40 2.67
C LYS A 182 6.98 10.94 2.34
N TYR A 183 5.75 10.51 2.60
CA TYR A 183 5.36 9.12 2.38
C TYR A 183 5.11 8.86 0.91
N ILE A 184 5.61 7.71 0.45
CA ILE A 184 5.34 7.15 -0.86
C ILE A 184 4.37 6.00 -0.63
N PHE A 185 3.26 6.00 -1.35
CA PHE A 185 2.19 5.02 -1.18
C PHE A 185 1.60 4.65 -2.53
N ASN A 186 0.62 3.75 -2.55
CA ASN A 186 -0.03 3.32 -3.78
C ASN A 186 -1.56 3.50 -3.75
N VAL A 187 -2.22 3.00 -4.79
CA VAL A 187 -3.68 3.09 -4.94
C VAL A 187 -4.38 2.25 -3.86
N ALA A 188 -3.86 1.08 -3.51
CA ALA A 188 -4.35 0.27 -2.42
C ALA A 188 -4.31 1.00 -1.05
N ASP A 189 -3.20 1.66 -0.71
CA ASP A 189 -3.10 2.45 0.53
C ASP A 189 -4.06 3.64 0.52
N SER A 190 -4.19 4.31 -0.63
CA SER A 190 -5.18 5.38 -0.83
C SER A 190 -6.59 4.89 -0.57
N ALA A 191 -6.95 3.71 -1.09
CA ALA A 191 -8.27 3.10 -0.88
C ALA A 191 -8.53 2.75 0.59
N ILE A 192 -7.52 2.24 1.31
CA ILE A 192 -7.61 1.98 2.76
C ILE A 192 -7.84 3.28 3.51
N THR A 193 -7.02 4.31 3.27
CA THR A 193 -7.10 5.60 3.96
C THR A 193 -8.43 6.30 3.70
N VAL A 194 -8.86 6.38 2.44
CA VAL A 194 -10.14 7.00 2.08
C VAL A 194 -11.31 6.20 2.64
N GLY A 195 -11.27 4.86 2.58
CA GLY A 195 -12.28 4.01 3.19
C GLY A 195 -12.38 4.24 4.71
N ALA A 196 -11.25 4.28 5.41
CA ALA A 196 -11.22 4.58 6.84
C ALA A 196 -11.78 5.98 7.15
N ALA A 197 -11.39 7.00 6.40
CA ALA A 197 -11.90 8.36 6.54
C ALA A 197 -13.42 8.44 6.32
N LEU A 198 -13.95 7.76 5.30
CA LEU A 198 -15.39 7.70 5.03
C LEU A 198 -16.16 7.02 6.17
N LEU A 199 -15.62 5.95 6.77
CA LEU A 199 -16.23 5.33 7.95
C LEU A 199 -16.27 6.27 9.15
N LEU A 200 -15.22 7.05 9.36
CA LEU A 200 -15.16 8.03 10.44
C LEU A 200 -16.15 9.18 10.23
N ILE A 201 -16.16 9.76 9.03
CA ILE A 201 -17.05 10.88 8.66
C ILE A 201 -18.52 10.45 8.72
N PHE A 202 -18.85 9.28 8.17
CA PHE A 202 -20.21 8.77 8.12
C PHE A 202 -20.54 7.78 9.24
N ARG A 203 -19.79 7.79 10.35
CA ARG A 203 -19.93 6.83 11.47
C ARG A 203 -21.38 6.64 11.92
N LYS A 204 -22.14 7.72 12.12
CA LYS A 204 -23.54 7.66 12.56
C LYS A 204 -24.46 6.97 11.54
N LYS A 205 -24.14 7.03 10.25
CA LYS A 205 -24.91 6.38 9.17
C LYS A 205 -24.42 4.96 8.87
N ALA A 206 -23.15 4.70 9.12
CA ALA A 206 -22.54 3.37 9.02
C ALA A 206 -22.98 2.47 10.19
N PHE A 207 -23.10 3.05 11.38
CA PHE A 207 -23.45 2.38 12.63
C PHE A 207 -24.57 3.13 13.36
N PRO A 208 -25.82 3.07 12.86
CA PRO A 208 -26.94 3.82 13.45
C PRO A 208 -27.26 3.40 14.88
N ASN A 209 -27.00 2.14 15.24
CA ASN A 209 -27.21 1.59 16.58
C ASN A 209 -25.94 1.59 17.43
N GLY A 210 -24.88 2.30 17.02
CA GLY A 210 -23.58 2.24 17.67
C GLY A 210 -22.75 1.00 17.30
N LEU A 211 -21.60 0.85 17.98
CA LEU A 211 -20.69 -0.30 17.85
C LEU A 211 -21.08 -1.36 18.88
N GLU A 212 -22.27 -1.93 18.77
CA GLU A 212 -22.61 -3.11 19.57
C GLU A 212 -22.08 -4.35 18.84
N PHE A 213 -20.96 -4.89 19.33
CA PHE A 213 -20.31 -6.07 18.80
C PHE A 213 -20.93 -7.36 19.34
#